data_AF-A0A5N9DRK9-F1
#
_entry.id   AF-A0A5N9DRK9-F1
#
_cell.length_a   1.000
_cell.length_b   1.000
_cell.length_c   1.000
_cell.angle_alpha   90.00
_cell.angle_beta   90.00
_cell.angle_gamma   90.00
#
_symmetry.space_group_name_H-M   'P 1'
#
loop_
_entity.id
_entity.type
_entity.pdbx_description
1 polymer ?
#
loop_
_entity_poly.entity_id
_entity_poly.type
_entity_poly.pdbx_seq_one_letter_code
_entity_poly.pdbx_strand_id
1 'polypeptide(L)'
;MTILLYCRRKNWDLIGISVTCILDENHARILNKTEQEQTAIGTISVTINLKSNLGPDQISKIENISAKCPVHKALERSYDISHKIES
;
A
#
# COMPACT_ATOMS: atom_id res chain seq x y z
N MET A 1 0.74 8.85 -3.09
CA MET A 1 0.01 10.09 -3.46
C MET A 1 -1.40 9.88 -4.05
N THR A 2 -1.81 8.66 -4.42
CA THR A 2 -3.16 8.38 -4.98
C THR A 2 -4.30 8.74 -4.04
N ILE A 3 -4.16 8.47 -2.74
CA ILE A 3 -5.18 8.78 -1.72
C ILE A 3 -5.45 10.29 -1.65
N LEU A 4 -4.40 11.10 -1.52
CA LEU A 4 -4.52 12.56 -1.48
C LEU A 4 -5.19 13.12 -2.74
N LEU A 5 -4.80 12.61 -3.92
CA LEU A 5 -5.43 13.00 -5.18
C LEU A 5 -6.92 12.64 -5.21
N TYR A 6 -7.28 11.44 -4.76
CA TYR A 6 -8.65 10.95 -4.73
C TYR A 6 -9.52 11.78 -3.77
N CYS A 7 -9.05 12.03 -2.55
CA CYS A 7 -9.75 12.85 -1.56
C CYS A 7 -9.97 14.29 -2.08
N ARG A 8 -8.94 14.90 -2.69
CA ARG A 8 -9.07 16.23 -3.30
C ARG A 8 -10.11 16.27 -4.41
N ARG A 9 -10.12 15.29 -5.32
CA ARG A 9 -11.13 15.22 -6.40
C ARG A 9 -12.55 15.04 -5.89
N LYS A 10 -12.74 14.45 -4.72
CA LYS A 10 -14.03 14.22 -4.09
C LYS A 10 -14.42 15.29 -3.07
N ASN A 11 -13.58 16.31 -2.85
CA ASN A 11 -13.73 17.30 -1.78
C ASN A 11 -13.91 16.65 -0.40
N TRP A 12 -13.12 15.63 -0.11
CA TRP A 12 -13.13 14.94 1.18
C TRP A 12 -12.16 15.58 2.18
N ASP A 13 -12.58 15.69 3.44
CA ASP A 13 -11.86 16.39 4.51
C ASP A 13 -10.71 15.55 5.10
N LEU A 14 -9.63 15.46 4.32
CA LEU A 14 -8.36 14.86 4.73
C LEU A 14 -7.40 15.95 5.20
N ILE A 15 -7.16 16.01 6.52
CA ILE A 15 -6.31 17.00 7.18
C ILE A 15 -4.83 16.65 7.01
N GLY A 16 -4.49 15.37 7.11
CA GLY A 16 -3.12 14.89 7.01
C GLY A 16 -3.03 13.40 6.70
N ILE A 17 -1.92 13.00 6.09
CA ILE A 17 -1.62 11.61 5.79
C ILE A 17 -0.12 11.36 6.02
N SER A 18 0.21 10.29 6.72
CA SER A 18 1.57 9.76 6.78
C SER A 18 1.56 8.28 6.39
N VAL A 19 2.65 7.84 5.77
CA VAL A 19 2.78 6.47 5.28
C VAL A 19 4.12 5.93 5.72
N THR A 20 4.08 4.77 6.37
CA THR A 20 5.26 4.00 6.75
C THR A 20 5.30 2.74 5.89
N CYS A 21 6.43 2.51 5.20
CA CYS A 21 6.66 1.30 4.43
C CYS A 21 7.82 0.54 5.06
N ILE A 22 7.59 -0.74 5.37
CA ILE A 22 8.62 -1.64 5.88
C ILE A 22 8.79 -2.75 4.85
N LEU A 23 10.03 -2.95 4.42
CA LEU A 23 10.42 -4.01 3.51
C LEU A 23 11.15 -5.10 4.31
N ASP A 24 10.65 -6.32 4.21
CA ASP A 24 11.26 -7.51 4.79
C ASP A 24 11.73 -8.44 3.65
N GLU A 25 13.04 -8.45 3.41
CA GLU A 25 13.67 -9.22 2.34
C GLU A 25 14.24 -10.53 2.84
N ASN A 26 13.73 -11.64 2.33
CA ASN A 26 14.19 -12.95 2.72
C ASN A 26 15.33 -13.39 1.80
N HIS A 27 16.55 -12.92 2.11
CA HIS A 27 17.77 -13.12 1.31
C HIS A 27 18.04 -14.59 0.93
N ALA A 28 17.64 -15.55 1.77
CA ALA A 28 17.78 -16.98 1.51
C ALA A 28 16.94 -17.49 0.32
N ARG A 29 15.80 -16.84 0.00
CA ARG A 29 14.98 -17.18 -1.17
C ARG A 29 15.52 -16.62 -2.48
N ILE A 30 16.33 -15.57 -2.43
CA ILE A 30 16.88 -14.91 -3.62
C ILE A 30 17.95 -15.79 -4.30
N LEU A 31 18.73 -16.53 -3.51
CA LEU A 31 19.88 -17.31 -3.98
C LEU A 31 19.52 -18.62 -4.71
N ASN A 32 18.30 -19.14 -4.55
CA ASN A 32 17.89 -20.46 -5.07
C ASN A 32 16.79 -20.37 -6.16
N LYS A 33 16.62 -19.21 -6.81
CA LYS A 33 15.55 -19.03 -7.81
C LYS A 33 15.86 -19.74 -9.13
N THR A 34 15.16 -20.83 -9.40
CA THR A 34 14.88 -21.33 -10.75
C THR A 34 13.72 -20.52 -11.36
N GLU A 35 13.80 -20.20 -12.65
CA GLU A 35 12.85 -19.32 -13.37
C GLU A 35 11.36 -19.71 -13.28
N GLN A 36 11.05 -20.90 -12.78
CA GLN A 36 9.70 -21.47 -12.74
C GLN A 36 8.91 -21.22 -11.44
N GLU A 37 9.53 -20.73 -10.36
CA GLU A 37 8.81 -20.40 -9.13
C GLU A 37 8.54 -18.90 -9.01
N GLN A 38 7.28 -18.49 -9.28
CA GLN A 38 6.76 -17.17 -8.93
C GLN A 38 6.58 -17.03 -7.41
N THR A 39 7.68 -17.05 -6.66
CA THR A 39 7.67 -16.74 -5.23
C THR A 39 8.16 -15.30 -5.03
N ALA A 40 7.40 -14.52 -4.25
CA ALA A 40 7.78 -13.16 -3.86
C ALA A 40 9.17 -13.17 -3.20
N ILE A 41 10.02 -12.20 -3.55
CA ILE A 41 11.38 -12.02 -2.98
C ILE A 41 11.35 -11.47 -1.56
N GLY A 42 10.22 -10.91 -1.14
CA GLY A 42 10.02 -10.35 0.19
C GLY A 42 8.60 -9.86 0.38
N THR A 43 8.35 -9.30 1.55
CA THR A 43 7.06 -8.67 1.87
C THR A 43 7.24 -7.17 2.09
N ILE A 44 6.26 -6.39 1.66
CA ILE A 44 6.18 -4.95 1.93
C ILE A 44 4.94 -4.71 2.77
N SER A 45 5.13 -4.16 3.96
CA SER A 45 4.07 -3.75 4.87
C SER A 45 3.90 -2.24 4.79
N VAL A 46 2.72 -1.78 4.36
CA VAL A 46 2.38 -0.36 4.22
C VAL A 46 1.36 0.02 5.28
N THR A 47 1.75 0.88 6.22
CA THR A 47 0.85 1.46 7.21
C THR A 47 0.53 2.90 6.84
N ILE A 48 -0.74 3.22 6.68
CA ILE A 48 -1.24 4.54 6.30
C ILE A 48 -1.97 5.13 7.50
N ASN A 49 -1.46 6.24 8.01
CA ASN A 49 -2.06 6.98 9.09
C ASN A 49 -2.83 8.19 8.52
N LEU A 50 -4.12 8.30 8.82
CA LEU A 50 -5.01 9.34 8.32
C LEU A 50 -5.45 10.26 9.47
N LYS A 51 -5.21 11.55 9.34
CA LYS A 51 -5.88 12.57 10.16
C LYS A 51 -6.98 13.19 9.32
N SER A 52 -8.25 12.96 9.67
CA SER A 52 -9.36 13.34 8.80
C SER A 52 -10.71 13.34 9.52
N ASN A 53 -11.73 13.95 8.90
CA ASN A 53 -13.13 13.86 9.34
C ASN A 53 -13.95 12.90 8.45
N LEU A 54 -13.32 11.80 8.02
CA LEU A 54 -13.93 10.85 7.09
C LEU A 54 -14.80 9.84 7.82
N GLY A 55 -15.97 9.58 7.25
CA GLY A 55 -16.85 8.50 7.70
C GLY A 55 -16.33 7.12 7.28
N PRO A 56 -16.87 6.04 7.87
CA PRO A 56 -16.44 4.66 7.59
C PRO A 56 -16.54 4.29 6.11
N ASP A 57 -17.59 4.71 5.40
CA ASP A 57 -17.74 4.48 3.95
C ASP A 57 -16.64 5.15 3.11
N GLN A 58 -16.12 6.28 3.57
CA GLN A 58 -15.02 6.99 2.90
C GLN A 58 -13.69 6.29 3.19
N ILE A 59 -13.48 5.83 4.42
CA ILE A 59 -12.28 5.07 4.80
C ILE A 59 -12.21 3.76 4.00
N SER A 60 -13.29 2.98 3.90
CA SER A 60 -13.32 1.75 3.08
C SER A 60 -12.99 2.02 1.60
N LYS A 61 -13.38 3.19 1.07
CA LYS A 61 -12.99 3.60 -0.28
C LYS A 61 -11.51 3.96 -0.37
N ILE A 62 -10.93 4.59 0.65
CA ILE A 62 -9.50 4.86 0.70
C ILE A 62 -8.69 3.56 0.73
N GLU A 63 -9.12 2.56 1.50
CA GLU A 63 -8.49 1.22 1.52
C GLU A 63 -8.45 0.60 0.12
N ASN A 64 -9.54 0.68 -0.63
CA ASN A 64 -9.56 0.17 -2.00
C ASN A 64 -8.62 0.96 -2.93
N ILE A 65 -8.48 2.26 -2.69
CA ILE A 65 -7.63 3.15 -3.50
C ILE A 65 -6.14 3.00 -3.15
N SER A 66 -5.78 2.66 -1.91
CA SER A 66 -4.38 2.52 -1.48
C SER A 66 -3.65 1.43 -2.30
N ALA A 67 -4.32 0.31 -2.57
CA ALA A 67 -3.81 -0.78 -3.39
C ALA A 67 -3.72 -0.45 -4.89
N LYS A 68 -4.31 0.66 -5.36
CA LYS A 68 -4.35 1.02 -6.80
C LYS A 68 -3.25 1.98 -7.23
N CYS A 69 -2.24 2.24 -6.40
CA CYS A 69 -1.18 3.17 -6.76
C CYS A 69 -0.22 2.57 -7.83
N PRO A 70 0.33 3.38 -8.75
CA PRO A 70 1.26 2.88 -9.77
C PRO A 70 2.47 2.13 -9.21
N VAL A 71 2.95 2.56 -8.04
CA VAL A 71 4.08 1.92 -7.34
C VAL A 71 3.73 0.51 -6.86
N HIS A 72 2.50 0.29 -6.36
CA HIS A 72 2.03 -1.05 -5.99
C HIS A 72 2.07 -1.98 -7.20
N LYS A 73 1.52 -1.55 -8.34
CA LYS A 73 1.55 -2.34 -9.59
C LYS A 73 2.95 -2.67 -10.09
N ALA A 74 3.90 -1.76 -9.87
CA ALA A 74 5.29 -2.00 -10.25
C ALA A 74 5.96 -3.06 -9.36
N LEU A 75 5.57 -3.14 -8.08
CA LEU A 75 6.22 -3.98 -7.08
C LEU A 75 5.49 -5.32 -6.82
N GLU A 76 4.18 -5.41 -7.10
CA GLU A 76 3.35 -6.60 -6.81
C GLU A 76 3.78 -7.87 -7.55
N ARG A 77 4.59 -7.73 -8.62
CA ARG A 77 5.16 -8.89 -9.33
C ARG A 77 6.31 -9.55 -8.59
N SER A 78 6.95 -8.83 -7.68
CA SER A 78 8.16 -9.27 -6.99
C SER A 78 7.96 -9.35 -5.49
N TYR A 79 7.08 -8.54 -4.92
CA TYR A 79 6.85 -8.45 -3.49
C TYR A 79 5.39 -8.71 -3.16
N ASP A 80 5.16 -9.40 -2.04
CA ASP A 80 3.83 -9.48 -1.44
C ASP A 80 3.58 -8.18 -0.66
N ILE A 81 2.55 -7.43 -1.03
CA ILE A 81 2.30 -6.10 -0.48
C ILE A 81 1.01 -6.12 0.35
N SER A 82 1.11 -5.72 1.62
CA SER A 82 -0.03 -5.56 2.51
C SER A 82 -0.23 -4.08 2.88
N HIS A 83 -1.48 -3.69 3.07
CA HIS A 83 -1.85 -2.33 3.47
C HIS A 83 -2.67 -2.37 4.75
N LYS A 84 -2.38 -1.46 5.68
CA LYS A 84 -3.16 -1.23 6.89
C LYS A 84 -3.46 0.26 6.99
N ILE A 85 -4.71 0.60 7.26
CA ILE A 85 -5.11 1.99 7.55
C ILE A 85 -5.33 2.15 9.05
N GLU A 86 -4.79 3.23 9.58
CA GLU A 86 -4.95 3.69 10.96
C GLU A 86 -5.50 5.12 10.87
N SER A 87 -6.62 5.41 11.53
CA SER A 87 -7.32 6.70 11.45
C SER A 87 -7.71 7.21 12.82
#